data_AF-A0A257K541-F1
#
_entry.id   AF-A0A257K541-F1
#
_cell.length_a   1.000
_cell.length_b   1.000
_cell.length_c   1.000
_cell.angle_alpha   90.00
_cell.angle_beta   90.00
_cell.angle_gamma   90.00
#
_symmetry.space_group_name_H-M   'P 1'
#
loop_
_entity.id
_entity.type
_entity.pdbx_description
1 polymer ?
#
loop_
_entity_poly.entity_id
_entity_poly.type
_entity_poly.pdbx_seq_one_letter_code
_entity_poly.pdbx_strand_id
1 'polypeptide(L)'
;MAATMGSETTAAAAGQQGVVRRDPFAMLPFMGYHMGDYFGHWLKLGAQLQAQGATLPRIYCVNWFRKGADGKFVWPGYGDNMRVLKWMLERVDGATTGDENVFGVSPRFDDLSWTGLDFTREQYQSVISIDKAAWQAELGLHGELFAQLAARLPAQLLATKAQIEAKLG
;
A
#
# COMPACT_ATOMS: atom_id res chain seq x y z
N MET A 1 1.12 5.74 -2.02
CA MET A 1 0.99 4.57 -1.12
C MET A 1 1.77 4.76 0.18
N ALA A 2 3.11 4.68 0.22
CA ALA A 2 3.85 4.73 1.50
C ALA A 2 3.66 6.04 2.31
N ALA A 3 3.61 7.20 1.64
CA ALA A 3 3.37 8.50 2.28
C ALA A 3 1.98 8.64 2.92
N THR A 4 1.03 7.78 2.56
CA THR A 4 -0.35 7.80 3.04
C THR A 4 -0.72 6.52 3.80
N MET A 5 0.27 5.70 4.17
CA MET A 5 0.03 4.41 4.79
C MET A 5 -0.83 4.56 6.05
N GLY A 6 -1.95 3.85 6.07
CA GLY A 6 -2.86 3.77 7.19
C GLY A 6 -2.74 2.41 7.87
N SER A 7 -2.75 2.40 9.19
CA SER A 7 -2.89 1.18 9.99
C SER A 7 -3.96 1.40 11.05
N GLU A 8 -4.74 0.37 11.35
CA GLU A 8 -5.59 0.35 12.54
C GLU A 8 -4.70 0.50 13.78
N THR A 9 -5.12 1.32 14.76
CA THR A 9 -4.38 1.54 15.99
C THR A 9 -4.15 0.22 16.73
N THR A 10 -2.89 -0.15 16.94
CA THR A 10 -2.50 -1.31 17.76
C THR A 10 -2.41 -0.93 19.23
N ALA A 11 -2.44 -1.92 20.13
CA ALA A 11 -2.30 -1.71 21.57
C ALA A 11 -0.98 -1.05 22.00
N ALA A 12 0.03 -1.02 21.13
CA ALA A 12 1.33 -0.40 21.39
C ALA A 12 1.32 1.13 21.32
N ALA A 13 0.24 1.75 20.80
CA ALA A 13 0.08 3.20 20.73
C ALA A 13 -1.06 3.65 21.65
N ALA A 14 -0.79 4.63 22.52
CA ALA A 14 -1.82 5.27 23.34
C ALA A 14 -2.81 6.03 22.42
N GLY A 15 -3.98 5.45 22.17
CA GLY A 15 -5.02 6.01 21.30
C GLY A 15 -6.30 5.17 21.32
N GLN A 16 -7.37 5.70 20.75
CA GLN A 16 -8.62 4.94 20.58
C GLN A 16 -8.38 3.74 19.65
N GLN A 17 -8.73 2.55 20.12
CA GLN A 17 -8.67 1.32 19.33
C GLN A 17 -9.70 1.40 18.18
N GLY A 18 -9.31 0.93 16.98
CA GLY A 18 -10.21 0.86 15.82
C GLY A 18 -10.24 2.11 14.93
N VAL A 19 -9.36 3.09 15.14
CA VAL A 19 -9.24 4.27 14.27
C VAL A 19 -8.07 4.05 13.29
N VAL A 20 -8.26 4.35 12.02
CA VAL A 20 -7.16 4.34 11.04
C VAL A 20 -6.21 5.50 11.36
N ARG A 21 -5.02 5.17 11.85
CA ARG A 21 -3.94 6.13 12.04
C ARG A 21 -3.08 6.17 10.79
N ARG A 22 -2.80 7.38 10.30
CA ARG A 22 -1.77 7.60 9.27
C ARG A 22 -0.40 7.42 9.90
N ASP A 23 0.38 6.50 9.36
CA ASP A 23 1.77 6.27 9.74
C ASP A 23 2.63 6.20 8.49
N PRO A 24 2.95 7.36 7.87
CA PRO A 24 3.72 7.40 6.64
C PRO A 24 5.03 6.65 6.79
N PHE A 25 5.30 5.70 5.90
CA PHE A 25 6.49 4.84 5.92
C PHE A 25 6.71 4.06 7.23
N ALA A 26 5.72 3.95 8.12
CA ALA A 26 5.88 3.43 9.49
C ALA A 26 6.90 4.22 10.32
N MET A 27 7.03 5.52 10.00
CA MET A 27 8.07 6.39 10.54
C MET A 27 7.54 7.50 11.42
N LEU A 28 6.22 7.69 11.56
CA LEU A 28 5.63 8.81 12.29
C LEU A 28 6.20 9.00 13.72
N PRO A 29 6.38 7.95 14.56
CA PRO A 29 6.96 8.14 15.90
C PRO A 29 8.49 8.30 15.90
N PHE A 30 9.15 8.14 14.76
CA PHE A 30 10.62 8.15 14.61
C PHE A 30 11.12 9.36 13.81
N MET A 31 10.24 10.29 13.43
CA MET A 31 10.63 11.44 12.62
C MET A 31 11.49 12.44 13.38
N GLY A 32 12.73 12.60 12.89
CA GLY A 32 13.68 13.59 13.38
C GLY A 32 13.59 14.96 12.69
N TYR A 33 12.73 15.11 11.67
CA TYR A 33 12.51 16.36 10.94
C TYR A 33 11.13 16.36 10.26
N HIS A 34 10.80 17.44 9.56
CA HIS A 34 9.48 17.61 8.96
C HIS A 34 9.16 16.52 7.91
N MET A 35 8.01 15.85 8.07
CA MET A 35 7.59 14.72 7.22
C MET A 35 7.48 15.07 5.73
N GLY A 36 7.05 16.30 5.41
CA GLY A 36 7.02 16.78 4.02
C GLY A 36 8.42 16.80 3.36
N ASP A 37 9.45 17.21 4.10
CA ASP A 37 10.83 17.19 3.60
C ASP A 37 11.34 15.74 3.47
N TYR A 38 10.90 14.85 4.36
CA TYR A 38 11.22 13.42 4.28
C TYR A 38 10.65 12.79 3.01
N PHE A 39 9.43 13.13 2.61
CA PHE A 39 8.89 12.71 1.32
C PHE A 39 9.67 13.30 0.15
N GLY A 40 10.03 14.58 0.23
CA GLY A 40 10.88 15.24 -0.76
C GLY A 40 12.24 14.56 -0.92
N HIS A 41 12.84 14.10 0.18
CA HIS A 41 14.09 13.36 0.20
C HIS A 41 13.99 12.05 -0.59
N TRP A 42 12.96 11.23 -0.35
CA TRP A 42 12.75 9.98 -1.09
C TRP A 42 12.57 10.20 -2.60
N LEU A 43 11.80 11.22 -3.00
CA LEU A 43 11.61 11.57 -4.41
C LEU A 43 12.93 11.99 -5.07
N LYS A 44 13.72 12.82 -4.38
CA LYS A 44 15.03 13.27 -4.85
C LYS A 44 16.01 12.11 -4.99
N LEU A 45 16.07 11.23 -4.00
CA LEU A 45 16.94 10.05 -4.01
C LEU A 45 16.61 9.14 -5.20
N GLY A 46 15.34 8.85 -5.43
CA GLY A 46 14.90 8.05 -6.57
C GLY A 46 15.32 8.66 -7.92
N ALA A 47 15.11 9.97 -8.09
CA ALA A 47 15.53 10.67 -9.30
C ALA A 47 17.06 10.67 -9.50
N GLN A 48 17.83 10.84 -8.42
CA GLN A 48 19.29 10.81 -8.47
C GLN A 48 19.84 9.45 -8.86
N LEU A 49 19.34 8.37 -8.23
CA LEU A 49 19.74 7.00 -8.53
C LEU A 49 19.37 6.64 -9.98
N GLN A 50 18.19 7.02 -10.44
CA GLN A 50 17.78 6.80 -11.83
C GLN A 50 18.68 7.55 -12.83
N ALA A 51 19.05 8.80 -12.54
CA ALA A 51 19.96 9.57 -13.38
C ALA A 51 21.37 8.97 -13.45
N GLN A 52 21.76 8.16 -12.45
CA GLN A 52 23.03 7.43 -12.41
C GLN A 52 22.95 6.05 -13.09
N GLY A 53 21.80 5.68 -13.67
CA GLY A 53 21.59 4.38 -14.30
C GLY A 53 21.44 3.23 -13.29
N ALA A 54 21.15 3.53 -12.02
CA ALA A 54 20.95 2.50 -11.00
C ALA A 54 19.60 1.80 -11.18
N THR A 55 19.58 0.49 -10.92
CA THR A 55 18.34 -0.28 -10.83
C THR A 55 17.64 0.03 -9.51
N LEU A 56 16.48 0.68 -9.58
CA LEU A 56 15.68 1.00 -8.40
C LEU A 56 14.93 -0.25 -7.87
N PRO A 57 14.78 -0.40 -6.55
CA PRO A 57 13.97 -1.47 -5.99
C PRO A 57 12.50 -1.29 -6.37
N ARG A 58 11.80 -2.40 -6.60
CA ARG A 58 10.34 -2.40 -6.71
C ARG A 58 9.73 -2.11 -5.34
N ILE A 59 8.71 -1.27 -5.30
CA ILE A 59 7.97 -0.94 -4.07
C ILE A 59 6.63 -1.67 -4.09
N TYR A 60 6.34 -2.41 -3.02
CA TYR A 60 5.09 -3.13 -2.85
C TYR A 60 4.33 -2.63 -1.62
N CYS A 61 3.00 -2.72 -1.68
CA CYS A 61 2.11 -2.47 -0.56
C CYS A 61 1.31 -3.75 -0.31
N VAL A 62 1.26 -4.21 0.95
CA VAL A 62 0.57 -5.44 1.34
C VAL A 62 -0.44 -5.17 2.44
N ASN A 63 -1.50 -5.97 2.47
CA ASN A 63 -2.46 -5.96 3.55
C ASN A 63 -2.81 -7.41 3.93
N TRP A 64 -2.22 -7.91 5.01
CA TRP A 64 -2.50 -9.24 5.57
C TRP A 64 -3.73 -9.27 6.46
N PHE A 65 -4.28 -8.11 6.78
CA PHE A 65 -5.25 -7.92 7.86
C PHE A 65 -6.64 -7.53 7.36
N ARG A 66 -6.88 -7.64 6.06
CA ARG A 66 -8.21 -7.40 5.49
C ARG A 66 -9.22 -8.35 6.12
N LYS A 67 -10.34 -7.80 6.58
CA LYS A 67 -11.48 -8.56 7.12
C LYS A 67 -12.60 -8.66 6.09
N GLY A 68 -13.28 -9.80 6.09
CA GLY A 68 -14.48 -10.05 5.31
C GLY A 68 -15.73 -9.49 6.00
N ALA A 69 -16.90 -9.69 5.37
CA ALA A 69 -18.18 -9.25 5.91
C ALA A 69 -18.54 -9.94 7.24
N ASP A 70 -17.96 -11.11 7.52
CA ASP A 70 -18.10 -11.85 8.77
C ASP A 70 -17.11 -11.40 9.87
N GLY A 71 -16.31 -10.37 9.59
CA GLY A 71 -15.29 -9.84 10.50
C GLY A 71 -14.03 -10.69 10.61
N LYS A 72 -13.92 -11.81 9.89
CA LYS A 72 -12.73 -12.68 9.89
C LYS A 72 -11.72 -12.23 8.84
N PHE A 73 -10.45 -12.55 9.06
CA PHE A 73 -9.42 -12.29 8.08
C PHE A 73 -9.67 -13.09 6.80
N VAL A 74 -9.59 -12.44 5.65
CA VAL A 74 -9.75 -13.09 4.33
C VAL A 74 -8.46 -13.75 3.84
N TRP A 75 -7.34 -13.47 4.50
CA TRP A 75 -6.03 -14.04 4.20
C TRP A 75 -5.52 -14.83 5.40
N PRO A 76 -5.00 -16.07 5.22
CA PRO A 76 -4.53 -16.91 6.33
C PRO A 76 -3.35 -16.33 7.11
N GLY A 77 -2.49 -15.52 6.46
CA GLY A 77 -1.39 -14.82 7.12
C GLY A 77 -0.20 -15.73 7.47
N TYR A 78 0.66 -15.25 8.38
CA TYR A 78 1.83 -15.98 8.89
C TYR A 78 2.69 -16.61 7.79
N GLY A 79 2.88 -17.93 7.81
CA GLY A 79 3.70 -18.67 6.84
C GLY A 79 3.13 -18.59 5.41
N ASP A 80 1.81 -18.46 5.25
CA ASP A 80 1.20 -18.35 3.93
C ASP A 80 1.53 -17.03 3.22
N ASN A 81 2.00 -16.01 3.95
CA ASN A 81 2.54 -14.78 3.34
C ASN A 81 3.69 -15.06 2.36
N MET A 82 4.39 -16.20 2.52
CA MET A 82 5.44 -16.62 1.60
C MET A 82 4.94 -16.79 0.16
N ARG A 83 3.65 -17.08 -0.05
CA ARG A 83 3.05 -17.18 -1.39
C ARG A 83 3.14 -15.85 -2.13
N VAL A 84 2.86 -14.75 -1.43
CA VAL A 84 2.95 -13.39 -2.00
C VAL A 84 4.39 -12.91 -2.10
N LEU A 85 5.25 -13.23 -1.12
CA LEU A 85 6.67 -12.90 -1.20
C LEU A 85 7.36 -13.60 -2.38
N LYS A 86 7.03 -14.87 -2.62
CA LYS A 86 7.48 -15.59 -3.83
C LYS A 86 7.07 -14.85 -5.10
N TRP A 87 5.80 -14.43 -5.21
CA TRP A 87 5.33 -13.65 -6.35
C TRP A 87 6.10 -12.33 -6.51
N MET A 88 6.39 -11.62 -5.42
CA MET A 88 7.19 -10.38 -5.48
C MET A 88 8.61 -10.63 -6.02
N LEU A 89 9.25 -11.73 -5.64
CA LEU A 89 10.56 -12.12 -6.18
C LEU A 89 10.47 -12.44 -7.68
N GLU A 90 9.48 -13.24 -8.09
CA GLU A 90 9.25 -13.55 -9.50
C GLU A 90 8.94 -12.29 -10.33
N ARG A 91 8.29 -11.28 -9.74
CA ARG A 91 8.06 -9.97 -10.36
C ARG A 91 9.34 -9.15 -10.50
N VAL A 92 10.24 -9.22 -9.52
CA VAL A 92 11.55 -8.56 -9.57
C VAL A 92 12.41 -9.18 -10.68
N ASP A 93 12.37 -10.51 -10.82
CA ASP A 93 13.11 -11.25 -11.85
C ASP A 93 12.47 -11.21 -13.25
N GLY A 94 11.25 -10.66 -13.36
CA GLY A 94 10.49 -10.61 -14.62
C GLY A 94 9.88 -11.95 -15.04
N ALA A 95 9.86 -12.94 -14.15
CA ALA A 95 9.32 -14.28 -14.38
C ALA A 95 7.78 -14.35 -14.29
N THR A 96 7.13 -13.32 -13.74
CA THR A 96 5.66 -13.26 -13.65
C THR A 96 5.11 -11.84 -13.89
N THR A 97 3.80 -11.77 -14.08
CA THR A 97 3.01 -10.55 -14.27
C THR A 97 1.97 -10.40 -13.17
N GLY A 98 0.92 -9.64 -13.44
CA GLY A 98 -0.25 -9.49 -12.60
C GLY A 98 -1.26 -8.63 -13.34
N ASP A 99 -2.40 -8.40 -12.70
CA ASP A 99 -3.43 -7.53 -13.24
C ASP A 99 -3.22 -6.09 -12.78
N GLU A 100 -3.34 -5.16 -13.73
CA GLU A 100 -3.37 -3.74 -13.41
C GLU A 100 -4.68 -3.37 -12.73
N ASN A 101 -4.56 -2.52 -11.72
CA ASN A 101 -5.66 -1.86 -11.05
C ASN A 101 -5.31 -0.39 -10.81
N VAL A 102 -6.25 0.34 -10.21
CA VAL A 102 -6.10 1.77 -9.94
C VAL A 102 -4.88 2.14 -9.08
N PHE A 103 -4.36 1.22 -8.25
CA PHE A 103 -3.21 1.46 -7.37
C PHE A 103 -1.90 0.89 -7.88
N GLY A 104 -1.91 0.10 -8.97
CA GLY A 104 -0.72 -0.56 -9.49
C GLY A 104 -1.02 -1.96 -10.00
N VAL A 105 -0.13 -2.91 -9.71
CA VAL A 105 -0.24 -4.31 -10.17
C VAL A 105 -0.46 -5.22 -8.97
N SER A 106 -1.43 -6.12 -9.10
CA SER A 106 -1.74 -7.17 -8.12
C SER A 106 -1.56 -8.55 -8.76
N PRO A 107 -1.25 -9.60 -7.98
CA PRO A 107 -1.24 -10.95 -8.53
C PRO A 107 -2.62 -11.32 -9.09
N ARG A 108 -2.66 -12.24 -10.05
CA ARG A 108 -3.85 -13.03 -10.38
C ARG A 108 -3.94 -14.20 -9.41
N PHE A 109 -5.12 -14.82 -9.32
CA PHE A 109 -5.26 -16.06 -8.56
C PHE A 109 -4.23 -17.11 -8.99
N ASP A 110 -4.03 -17.26 -10.30
CA ASP A 110 -3.12 -18.25 -10.87
C ASP A 110 -1.63 -17.89 -10.76
N ASP A 111 -1.30 -16.66 -10.35
CA ASP A 111 0.08 -16.24 -10.12
C ASP A 111 0.61 -16.70 -8.73
N LEU A 112 -0.27 -17.17 -7.85
CA LEU A 112 0.07 -17.65 -6.51
C LEU A 112 -0.04 -19.18 -6.45
N SER A 113 0.86 -19.80 -5.68
CA SER A 113 0.73 -21.23 -5.38
C SER A 113 -0.31 -21.43 -4.29
N TRP A 114 -1.27 -22.34 -4.51
CA TRP A 114 -2.27 -22.77 -3.53
C TRP A 114 -2.01 -24.19 -3.02
N THR A 115 -0.85 -24.77 -3.34
CA THR A 115 -0.49 -26.10 -2.86
C THR A 115 -0.55 -26.15 -1.33
N GLY A 116 -1.24 -27.16 -0.81
CA GLY A 116 -1.42 -27.36 0.64
C GLY A 116 -2.46 -26.44 1.29
N LEU A 117 -3.23 -25.67 0.52
CA LEU A 117 -4.28 -24.78 1.03
C LEU A 117 -5.50 -24.82 0.12
N ASP A 118 -6.67 -25.16 0.67
CA ASP A 118 -7.94 -25.09 -0.07
C ASP A 118 -8.43 -23.63 -0.08
N PHE A 119 -7.84 -22.83 -0.97
CA PHE A 119 -8.15 -21.41 -1.14
C PHE A 119 -8.84 -21.19 -2.48
N THR A 120 -10.07 -20.68 -2.46
CA THR A 120 -10.90 -20.57 -3.67
C THR A 120 -10.67 -19.25 -4.40
N ARG A 121 -11.08 -19.20 -5.68
CA ARG A 121 -11.05 -17.95 -6.47
C ARG A 121 -11.97 -16.89 -5.87
N GLU A 122 -13.09 -17.30 -5.28
CA GLU A 122 -14.06 -16.42 -4.63
C GLU A 122 -13.46 -15.78 -3.37
N GLN A 123 -12.74 -16.57 -2.57
CA GLN A 123 -11.99 -16.05 -1.42
C GLN A 123 -10.91 -15.06 -1.88
N TYR A 124 -10.18 -15.40 -2.95
CA TYR A 124 -9.18 -14.50 -3.53
C TYR A 124 -9.77 -13.19 -4.05
N GLN A 125 -10.94 -13.25 -4.68
CA GLN A 125 -11.65 -12.06 -5.13
C GLN A 125 -11.96 -11.12 -3.96
N SER A 126 -12.32 -11.68 -2.79
CA SER A 126 -12.52 -10.87 -1.59
C SER A 126 -11.22 -10.19 -1.10
N VAL A 127 -10.05 -10.83 -1.27
CA VAL A 127 -8.73 -10.29 -0.93
C VAL A 127 -8.37 -9.11 -1.83
N ILE A 128 -8.56 -9.23 -3.14
CA ILE A 128 -8.05 -8.28 -4.14
C ILE A 128 -9.07 -7.24 -4.61
N SER A 129 -10.33 -7.37 -4.19
CA SER A 129 -11.41 -6.44 -4.58
C SER A 129 -11.13 -4.99 -4.17
N ILE A 130 -11.60 -4.06 -5.00
CA ILE A 130 -11.49 -2.63 -4.76
C ILE A 130 -12.89 -2.05 -4.66
N ASP A 131 -13.27 -1.61 -3.46
CA ASP A 131 -14.51 -0.89 -3.23
C ASP A 131 -14.30 0.60 -3.52
N LYS A 132 -14.96 1.12 -4.56
CA LYS A 132 -14.80 2.50 -5.00
C LYS A 132 -15.22 3.51 -3.94
N ALA A 133 -16.34 3.27 -3.25
CA ALA A 133 -16.85 4.20 -2.24
C ALA A 133 -15.93 4.25 -1.02
N ALA A 134 -15.43 3.08 -0.59
CA ALA A 134 -14.43 3.01 0.48
C ALA A 134 -13.14 3.76 0.10
N TRP A 135 -12.68 3.62 -1.15
CA TRP A 135 -11.49 4.31 -1.62
C TRP A 135 -11.67 5.82 -1.83
N GLN A 136 -12.86 6.28 -2.22
CA GLN A 136 -13.17 7.71 -2.25
C GLN A 136 -13.10 8.31 -0.83
N ALA A 137 -13.63 7.62 0.17
CA ALA A 137 -13.48 8.04 1.57
C ALA A 137 -12.01 8.04 2.02
N GLU A 138 -11.24 7.01 1.66
CA GLU A 138 -9.81 6.90 1.95
C GLU A 138 -8.99 8.05 1.32
N LEU A 139 -9.34 8.48 0.11
CA LEU A 139 -8.70 9.61 -0.56
C LEU A 139 -9.05 10.96 0.10
N GLY A 140 -10.24 11.09 0.70
CA GLY A 140 -10.58 12.20 1.59
C GLY A 140 -9.60 12.29 2.76
N LEU A 141 -9.36 11.16 3.43
CA LEU A 141 -8.40 11.08 4.54
C LEU A 141 -6.94 11.33 4.10
N HIS A 142 -6.57 10.95 2.87
CA HIS A 142 -5.28 11.37 2.30
C HIS A 142 -5.21 12.90 2.15
N GLY A 143 -6.31 13.54 1.73
CA GLY A 143 -6.42 14.99 1.62
C GLY A 143 -6.24 15.69 2.97
N GLU A 144 -6.85 15.17 4.04
CA GLU A 144 -6.68 15.70 5.39
C GLU A 144 -5.22 15.64 5.86
N LEU A 145 -4.54 14.50 5.66
CA LEU A 145 -3.11 14.37 5.97
C LEU A 145 -2.27 15.38 5.16
N PHE A 146 -2.57 15.54 3.88
CA PHE A 146 -1.84 16.45 3.00
C PHE A 146 -2.05 17.91 3.36
N ALA A 147 -3.25 18.29 3.82
CA ALA A 147 -3.53 19.62 4.35
C ALA A 147 -2.69 19.92 5.61
N GLN A 148 -2.50 18.95 6.50
CA GLN A 148 -1.64 19.11 7.68
C GLN A 148 -0.17 19.36 7.32
N LEU A 149 0.30 18.81 6.19
CA LEU A 149 1.68 18.93 5.72
C LEU A 149 1.91 20.10 4.74
N ALA A 150 0.84 20.82 4.36
CA ALA A 150 0.71 21.61 3.13
C ALA A 150 1.95 22.45 2.74
N ALA A 151 2.55 23.18 3.68
CA ALA A 151 3.66 24.11 3.39
C ALA A 151 4.93 23.43 2.82
N ARG A 152 5.14 22.13 3.09
CA ARG A 152 6.32 21.39 2.62
C ARG A 152 5.96 20.09 1.91
N LEU A 153 4.70 19.92 1.51
CA LEU A 153 4.26 18.72 0.81
C LEU A 153 4.77 18.75 -0.64
N PRO A 154 5.49 17.71 -1.11
CA PRO A 154 5.89 17.65 -2.52
C PRO A 154 4.67 17.60 -3.45
N ALA A 155 4.67 18.44 -4.49
CA ALA A 155 3.58 18.54 -5.46
C ALA A 155 3.26 17.19 -6.16
N GLN A 156 4.26 16.32 -6.29
CA GLN A 156 4.13 14.98 -6.84
C GLN A 156 3.13 14.12 -6.07
N LEU A 157 2.98 14.32 -4.76
CA LEU A 157 2.02 13.56 -3.95
C LEU A 157 0.57 13.99 -4.23
N LEU A 158 0.33 15.29 -4.41
CA LEU A 158 -0.98 15.82 -4.82
C LEU A 158 -1.34 15.34 -6.23
N ALA A 159 -0.39 15.41 -7.16
CA ALA A 159 -0.57 14.91 -8.52
C ALA A 159 -0.90 13.41 -8.55
N THR A 160 -0.18 12.61 -7.76
CA THR A 160 -0.43 11.16 -7.64
C THR A 160 -1.83 10.88 -7.07
N LYS A 161 -2.25 11.62 -6.04
CA LYS A 161 -3.61 11.49 -5.48
C LYS A 161 -4.67 11.79 -6.54
N ALA A 162 -4.54 12.89 -7.27
CA ALA A 162 -5.47 13.26 -8.34
C ALA A 162 -5.55 12.22 -9.46
N GLN A 163 -4.43 11.60 -9.83
CA GLN A 163 -4.40 10.51 -10.81
C GLN A 163 -5.16 9.27 -10.33
N ILE A 164 -5.04 8.93 -9.04
CA ILE A 164 -5.79 7.81 -8.44
C ILE A 164 -7.28 8.13 -8.41
N GLU A 165 -7.66 9.35 -8.02
CA GLU A 165 -9.05 9.81 -8.03
C GLU A 165 -9.68 9.68 -9.43
N ALA A 166 -8.99 10.19 -10.47
CA ALA A 166 -9.47 10.11 -11.84
C ALA A 166 -9.66 8.66 -12.35
N LYS A 167 -8.82 7.72 -11.88
CA LYS A 167 -8.92 6.30 -12.25
C LYS A 167 -10.06 5.56 -11.53
N LEU A 168 -10.50 6.03 -10.36
CA LEU A 168 -11.61 5.41 -9.64
C LEU A 168 -12.98 5.73 -10.27
N GLY A 169 -13.09 6.90 -10.90
CA GLY A 169 -14.34 7.46 -11.41
C GLY A 169 -14.93 8.47 -10.44
#